data_AF-A0A7W6D8B2-F1
#
_entry.id   AF-A0A7W6D8B2-F1
#
_cell.length_a   1.000
_cell.length_b   1.000
_cell.length_c   1.000
_cell.angle_alpha   90.00
_cell.angle_beta   90.00
_cell.angle_gamma   90.00
#
_symmetry.space_group_name_H-M   'P 1'
#
loop_
_entity.id
_entity.type
_entity.pdbx_description
1 polymer ?
#
loop_
_entity_poly.entity_id
_entity_poly.type
_entity_poly.pdbx_seq_one_letter_code
_entity_poly.pdbx_strand_id
1 'polypeptide(L)'
;MHACLVVGTLDLWTFRGKDGERIERRVAPGLRINDGAAVRDAACAGLGVALMATWCAADELRSGALVPVLPDYPLVSTQSLWALYPSSRELAPKVRVMIDWLAKRFGRRPYWDRGLEEILGSLF
;
A
#
# COMPACT_ATOMS: atom_id res chain seq x y z
N MET A 1 21.29 11.12 -2.30
CA MET A 1 20.62 9.89 -2.79
C MET A 1 19.92 9.27 -1.59
N HIS A 2 18.59 9.06 -1.63
CA HIS A 2 17.85 8.50 -0.50
C HIS A 2 17.93 6.96 -0.52
N ALA A 3 18.02 6.34 0.66
CA ALA A 3 17.91 4.89 0.78
C ALA A 3 16.47 4.45 0.50
N CYS A 4 16.31 3.31 -0.20
CA CYS A 4 15.01 2.67 -0.39
C CYS A 4 14.79 1.62 0.70
N LEU A 5 13.63 1.65 1.36
CA LEU A 5 13.22 0.70 2.38
C LEU A 5 12.20 -0.27 1.77
N VAL A 6 12.41 -1.58 1.94
CA VAL A 6 11.59 -2.61 1.28
C VAL A 6 10.98 -3.57 2.28
N VAL A 7 9.68 -3.84 2.11
CA VAL A 7 8.97 -4.92 2.80
C VAL A 7 9.18 -6.23 2.05
N GLY A 8 9.86 -7.20 2.67
CA GLY A 8 10.08 -8.53 2.12
C GLY A 8 10.70 -8.50 0.73
N THR A 9 10.01 -9.07 -0.25
CA THR A 9 10.45 -9.15 -1.66
C THR A 9 9.86 -8.06 -2.55
N LEU A 10 9.22 -7.04 -1.98
CA LEU A 10 8.58 -5.95 -2.72
C LEU A 10 9.59 -4.87 -3.18
N ASP A 11 10.66 -5.30 -3.87
CA ASP A 11 11.72 -4.43 -4.37
C ASP A 11 11.53 -4.01 -5.84
N LEU A 12 10.51 -4.50 -6.53
CA LEU A 12 10.11 -4.02 -7.85
C LEU A 12 8.98 -3.00 -7.70
N TRP A 13 9.31 -1.72 -7.88
CA TRP A 13 8.36 -0.63 -7.83
C TRP A 13 7.91 -0.28 -9.24
N THR A 14 6.60 -0.22 -9.43
CA THR A 14 5.99 0.05 -10.74
C THR A 14 5.25 1.37 -10.68
N PHE A 15 5.63 2.29 -11.57
CA PHE A 15 5.07 3.62 -11.68
C PHE A 15 4.42 3.82 -13.04
N ARG A 16 3.47 4.75 -13.11
CA ARG A 16 2.98 5.32 -14.36
C ARG A 16 3.79 6.58 -14.63
N GLY A 17 4.42 6.64 -15.80
CA GLY A 17 5.14 7.81 -16.27
C GLY A 17 4.21 8.88 -16.85
N LYS A 18 4.82 10.00 -17.27
CA LYS A 18 4.09 11.20 -17.70
C LYS A 18 3.31 10.98 -18.99
N ASP A 19 3.79 10.08 -19.85
CA ASP A 19 3.17 9.74 -21.13
C ASP A 19 2.28 8.48 -21.01
N GLY A 20 2.02 8.04 -19.77
CA GLY A 20 1.22 6.85 -19.47
C GLY A 20 2.02 5.54 -19.57
N GLU A 21 3.32 5.61 -19.80
CA GLU A 21 4.20 4.45 -19.88
C GLU A 21 4.35 3.76 -18.52
N ARG A 22 4.53 2.44 -18.53
CA ARG A 22 4.79 1.66 -17.32
C ARG A 22 6.28 1.66 -17.02
N ILE A 23 6.68 2.27 -15.91
CA ILE A 23 8.06 2.36 -15.46
C ILE A 23 8.27 1.34 -14.34
N GLU A 24 9.09 0.33 -14.60
CA GLU A 24 9.51 -0.63 -13.59
C GLU A 24 10.92 -0.30 -13.07
N ARG A 25 11.06 -0.26 -11.75
CA ARG A 25 12.32 0.03 -11.06
C ARG A 25 12.52 -0.98 -9.95
N ARG A 26 13.52 -1.84 -10.14
CA ARG A 26 14.03 -2.68 -9.05
C ARG A 26 14.95 -1.84 -8.18
N VAL A 27 14.56 -1.58 -6.94
CA VAL A 27 15.36 -0.79 -6.00
C VAL A 27 16.40 -1.67 -5.31
N ALA A 28 17.57 -1.12 -5.05
CA ALA A 28 18.54 -1.71 -4.14
C ALA A 28 18.20 -1.25 -2.71
N PRO A 29 17.67 -2.11 -1.84
CA PRO A 29 17.22 -1.68 -0.52
C PRO A 29 18.42 -1.35 0.38
N GLY A 30 18.40 -0.17 1.01
CA GLY A 30 19.31 0.13 2.12
C GLY A 30 18.87 -0.57 3.41
N LEU A 31 17.59 -0.95 3.49
CA LEU A 31 17.01 -1.71 4.58
C LEU A 31 15.90 -2.61 4.04
N ARG A 32 15.90 -3.87 4.45
CA ARG A 32 14.90 -4.88 4.07
C ARG A 32 14.35 -5.53 5.33
N ILE A 33 13.04 -5.40 5.55
CA ILE A 33 12.34 -5.95 6.71
C ILE A 33 11.12 -6.71 6.22
N ASN A 34 10.73 -7.81 6.86
CA ASN A 34 9.58 -8.63 6.49
C ASN A 34 8.26 -8.17 7.13
N ASP A 35 8.20 -6.94 7.64
CA ASP A 35 7.04 -6.37 8.33
C ASP A 35 6.80 -4.94 7.84
N GLY A 36 5.54 -4.63 7.51
CA GLY A 36 5.16 -3.33 6.95
C GLY A 36 5.20 -2.19 7.97
N ALA A 37 4.85 -2.46 9.23
CA ALA A 37 4.87 -1.45 10.30
C ALA A 37 6.32 -1.09 10.66
N ALA A 38 7.21 -2.07 10.73
CA ALA A 38 8.63 -1.83 10.96
C ALA A 38 9.29 -0.98 9.85
N VAL A 39 8.92 -1.20 8.58
CA VAL A 39 9.39 -0.33 7.47
C VAL A 39 8.83 1.08 7.59
N ARG A 40 7.56 1.23 7.97
CA ARG A 40 6.95 2.54 8.21
C ARG A 40 7.63 3.29 9.35
N ASP A 41 7.90 2.63 10.46
CA ASP A 41 8.57 3.25 11.61
C ASP A 41 10.00 3.69 11.22
N ALA A 42 10.71 2.88 10.43
CA ALA A 42 11.99 3.26 9.86
C ALA A 42 11.89 4.48 8.91
N ALA A 43 10.84 4.54 8.08
CA ALA A 43 10.59 5.70 7.22
C ALA A 43 10.31 6.97 8.05
N CYS A 44 9.49 6.87 9.10
CA CYS A 44 9.19 7.97 10.02
C CYS A 44 10.44 8.46 10.77
N ALA A 45 11.37 7.55 11.08
CA ALA A 45 12.66 7.88 11.67
C ALA A 45 13.66 8.48 10.65
N GLY A 46 13.26 8.68 9.39
CA GLY A 46 14.07 9.34 8.37
C GLY A 46 15.10 8.44 7.70
N LEU A 47 14.98 7.11 7.81
CA LEU A 47 15.97 6.18 7.24
C LEU A 47 15.86 6.08 5.71
N GLY A 48 14.77 6.54 5.09
CA GLY A 48 14.63 6.50 3.63
C GLY A 48 13.19 6.59 3.12
N VAL A 49 13.03 6.24 1.84
CA VAL A 49 11.75 6.21 1.13
C VAL A 49 11.23 4.78 1.06
N ALA A 50 9.94 4.59 1.28
CA ALA A 50 9.28 3.27 1.25
C ALA A 50 8.03 3.29 0.36
N LEU A 51 7.79 2.17 -0.33
CA LEU A 51 6.50 1.87 -0.94
C LEU A 51 5.66 1.14 0.11
N MET A 52 4.53 1.72 0.50
CA MET A 52 3.68 1.20 1.58
C MET A 52 2.21 1.20 1.19
N ALA A 53 1.48 0.23 1.75
CA ALA A 53 0.04 0.22 1.65
C ALA A 53 -0.57 1.31 2.55
N THR A 54 -1.62 1.97 2.06
CA THR A 54 -2.24 3.10 2.75
C THR A 54 -2.77 2.74 4.13
N TRP A 55 -3.30 1.53 4.34
CA TRP A 55 -3.76 1.07 5.65
C TRP A 55 -2.67 1.05 6.72
N CYS A 56 -1.40 0.95 6.33
CA CYS A 56 -0.27 0.95 7.26
C CYS A 56 0.23 2.38 7.57
N ALA A 57 0.16 3.29 6.58
CA ALA A 57 0.77 4.62 6.62
C ALA A 57 -0.23 5.78 6.78
N ALA A 58 -1.54 5.50 6.82
CA ALA A 58 -2.57 6.54 6.76
C ALA A 58 -2.46 7.56 7.89
N ASP A 59 -2.14 7.13 9.12
CA ASP A 59 -2.09 8.02 10.28
C ASP A 59 -0.83 8.88 10.29
N GLU A 60 0.28 8.33 9.81
CA GLU A 60 1.55 9.02 9.65
C GLU A 60 1.48 10.03 8.49
N LEU A 61 0.77 9.71 7.42
CA LEU A 61 0.46 10.66 6.34
C LEU A 61 -0.42 11.81 6.84
N ARG A 62 -1.47 11.52 7.61
CA ARG A 62 -2.36 12.54 8.19
C ARG A 62 -1.64 13.46 9.17
N SER A 63 -0.76 12.91 10.00
CA SER A 63 0.00 13.69 10.98
C SER A 63 1.17 14.47 10.36
N GLY A 64 1.52 14.17 9.11
CA GLY A 64 2.68 14.75 8.43
C GLY A 64 4.03 14.12 8.83
N ALA A 65 4.01 13.06 9.64
CA ALA A 65 5.20 12.26 9.95
C ALA A 65 5.76 11.54 8.70
N LEU A 66 4.88 11.22 7.75
CA LEU A 66 5.23 10.81 6.40
C LEU A 66 4.66 11.79 5.39
N VAL A 67 5.36 11.95 4.27
CA VAL A 67 4.94 12.76 3.15
C VAL A 67 4.99 11.95 1.85
N PRO A 68 4.03 12.13 0.93
CA PRO A 68 4.11 11.51 -0.38
C PRO A 68 5.30 12.10 -1.16
N VAL A 69 5.95 11.24 -1.92
CA VAL A 69 7.04 11.61 -2.82
C VAL A 69 6.72 11.15 -4.22
N LEU A 70 7.33 11.80 -5.22
CA LEU A 70 7.12 11.51 -6.64
C LEU A 70 5.63 11.63 -7.08
N PRO A 71 4.94 12.76 -6.79
CA PRO A 71 3.52 12.93 -7.15
C PRO A 71 3.27 12.82 -8.66
N ASP A 72 4.26 13.16 -9.48
CA ASP A 72 4.23 13.04 -10.94
C ASP A 72 4.32 11.60 -11.46
N TYR A 73 4.59 10.64 -10.58
CA TYR A 73 4.79 9.23 -10.92
C TYR A 73 3.88 8.36 -10.04
N PRO A 74 2.57 8.30 -10.32
CA PRO A 74 1.64 7.43 -9.60
C PRO A 74 2.15 5.99 -9.53
N LEU A 75 1.99 5.35 -8.38
CA LEU A 75 2.17 3.90 -8.31
C LEU A 75 1.10 3.19 -9.14
N VAL A 76 1.52 2.21 -9.94
CA VAL A 76 0.58 1.27 -10.56
C VAL A 76 0.21 0.27 -9.47
N SER A 77 -1.00 0.41 -8.92
CA SER A 77 -1.48 -0.50 -7.89
C SER A 77 -1.53 -1.94 -8.43
N THR A 78 -0.72 -2.81 -7.84
CA THR A 78 -0.70 -4.25 -8.13
C THR A 78 -1.20 -5.09 -6.95
N GLN A 79 -1.59 -4.46 -5.85
CA GLN A 79 -1.87 -5.15 -4.60
C GLN A 79 -3.34 -5.00 -4.21
N SER A 80 -4.02 -6.15 -4.13
CA SER A 80 -5.42 -6.26 -3.68
C SER A 80 -5.48 -7.02 -2.37
N LEU A 81 -6.47 -6.72 -1.54
CA LEU A 81 -6.79 -7.49 -0.34
C LEU A 81 -7.75 -8.63 -0.71
N TRP A 82 -7.37 -9.87 -0.42
CA TRP A 82 -8.14 -11.05 -0.78
C TRP A 82 -8.63 -11.79 0.47
N ALA A 83 -9.88 -12.26 0.45
CA ALA A 83 -10.38 -13.24 1.40
C ALA A 83 -10.18 -14.64 0.82
N LEU A 84 -9.27 -15.42 1.42
CA LEU A 84 -8.97 -16.80 1.00
C LEU A 84 -9.72 -17.79 1.88
N TYR A 85 -10.35 -18.78 1.25
CA TYR A 85 -11.03 -19.87 1.92
C TYR A 85 -10.85 -21.18 1.11
N PRO A 86 -10.90 -22.35 1.76
CA PRO A 86 -10.78 -23.62 1.05
C PRO A 86 -11.85 -23.77 -0.03
N SER A 87 -11.47 -24.30 -1.19
CA SER A 87 -12.42 -24.65 -2.24
C SER A 87 -13.23 -25.88 -1.79
N SER A 88 -14.37 -25.65 -1.14
CA SER A 88 -15.36 -26.67 -0.82
C SER A 88 -16.52 -26.61 -1.81
N ARG A 89 -17.18 -27.75 -2.06
CA ARG A 89 -18.37 -27.82 -2.92
C ARG A 89 -19.48 -26.86 -2.47
N GLU A 90 -19.61 -26.65 -1.17
CA GLU A 90 -20.56 -25.75 -0.54
C GLU A 90 -19.79 -24.85 0.44
N LEU A 91 -19.86 -23.53 0.26
CA LEU A 91 -19.30 -22.59 1.22
C LEU A 91 -20.23 -22.52 2.44
N ALA A 92 -19.70 -22.79 3.63
CA ALA A 92 -20.49 -22.73 4.85
C ALA A 92 -21.19 -21.36 4.99
N PRO A 93 -22.50 -21.28 5.27
CA PRO A 93 -23.25 -20.02 5.30
C PRO A 93 -22.64 -18.94 6.20
N LYS A 94 -22.06 -19.34 7.35
CA LYS A 94 -21.37 -18.44 8.28
C LYS A 94 -20.14 -17.76 7.62
N VAL A 95 -19.38 -18.50 6.81
CA VAL A 95 -18.22 -17.97 6.09
C VAL A 95 -18.67 -16.98 5.02
N ARG A 96 -19.74 -17.31 4.28
CA ARG A 96 -20.32 -16.39 3.28
C ARG A 96 -20.75 -15.07 3.91
N VAL A 97 -21.52 -15.11 4.99
CA VAL A 97 -21.96 -13.91 5.71
C VAL A 97 -20.77 -13.10 6.24
N MET A 98 -19.70 -13.75 6.71
CA MET A 98 -18.48 -13.06 7.12
C MET A 98 -17.78 -12.36 5.95
N ILE A 99 -17.65 -13.02 4.80
CA ILE A 99 -17.07 -12.43 3.59
C ILE A 99 -17.90 -11.23 3.12
N ASP A 100 -19.23 -11.37 3.07
CA ASP A 100 -20.14 -10.28 2.69
C ASP A 100 -20.01 -9.08 3.64
N TRP A 101 -19.88 -9.36 4.95
CA TRP A 101 -19.63 -8.32 5.95
C TRP A 101 -18.29 -7.61 5.74
N LEU A 102 -17.20 -8.36 5.52
CA LEU A 102 -15.87 -7.80 5.27
C LEU A 102 -15.85 -6.96 3.99
N ALA A 103 -16.43 -7.48 2.91
CA ALA A 103 -16.56 -6.78 1.63
C ALA A 103 -17.32 -5.47 1.78
N LYS A 104 -18.41 -5.46 2.57
CA LYS A 104 -19.15 -4.23 2.89
C LYS A 104 -18.37 -3.28 3.80
N ARG A 105 -17.64 -3.82 4.78
CA ARG A 105 -16.89 -3.05 5.79
C ARG A 105 -15.71 -2.31 5.19
N PHE A 106 -15.00 -2.92 4.25
CA PHE A 106 -13.88 -2.30 3.54
C PHE A 106 -14.37 -1.55 2.30
N GLY A 107 -15.36 -2.08 1.57
CA GLY A 107 -15.93 -1.42 0.40
C GLY A 107 -14.90 -1.12 -0.69
N ARG A 108 -15.29 -0.27 -1.64
CA ARG A 108 -14.37 0.21 -2.71
C ARG A 108 -13.41 1.28 -2.21
N ARG A 109 -13.82 2.04 -1.21
CA ARG A 109 -13.02 3.06 -0.55
C ARG A 109 -12.95 2.73 0.94
N PRO A 110 -11.88 2.08 1.40
CA PRO A 110 -11.76 1.69 2.78
C PRO A 110 -11.63 2.90 3.69
N TYR A 111 -12.07 2.70 4.94
CA TYR A 111 -12.19 3.77 5.92
C TYR A 111 -10.86 4.46 6.28
N TRP A 112 -9.73 3.77 6.09
CA TRP A 112 -8.39 4.31 6.29
C TRP A 112 -7.92 5.22 5.14
N ASP A 113 -8.55 5.18 3.97
CA ASP A 113 -8.24 6.09 2.84
C ASP A 113 -9.04 7.41 2.90
N ARG A 114 -9.91 7.56 3.92
CA ARG A 114 -10.67 8.80 4.11
C ARG A 114 -9.71 9.96 4.41
N GLY A 115 -9.84 11.05 3.66
CA GLY A 115 -8.99 12.24 3.75
C GLY A 115 -7.61 12.10 3.09
N LEU A 116 -7.21 10.92 2.61
CA LEU A 116 -5.90 10.77 1.94
C LEU A 116 -5.88 11.38 0.53
N GLU A 117 -7.04 11.59 -0.11
CA GLU A 117 -7.13 12.21 -1.44
C GLU A 117 -6.56 13.63 -1.47
N GLU A 118 -6.73 14.39 -0.38
CA GLU A 118 -6.19 15.73 -0.24
C GLU A 118 -4.66 15.73 -0.11
N ILE A 119 -4.12 14.66 0.49
CA ILE A 119 -2.68 14.50 0.76
C ILE A 119 -1.96 13.93 -0.46
N LEU A 120 -2.53 12.89 -1.06
CA LEU A 120 -1.94 12.14 -2.16
C LEU A 120 -2.21 12.81 -3.52
N GLY A 121 -3.11 13.80 -3.61
CA GLY A 121 -3.64 14.27 -4.89
C GLY A 121 -4.51 13.19 -5.55
N SER A 122 -5.03 13.43 -6.75
CA SER A 122 -5.93 12.51 -7.47
C SER A 122 -5.25 11.22 -7.94
N LEU A 123 -4.70 10.45 -7.02
CA LEU A 123 -3.98 9.18 -7.21
C LEU A 123 -4.90 7.95 -7.07
N PHE A 124 -6.22 8.14 -7.17
CA PHE A 124 -7.23 7.07 -7.17
C PHE A 124 -8.11 7.14 -8.41
#